data_AF-A0A8H7PRV8-F1
#
_entry.id   AF-A0A8H7PRV8-F1
#
_cell.length_a   1.000
_cell.length_b   1.000
_cell.length_c   1.000
_cell.angle_alpha   90.00
_cell.angle_beta   90.00
_cell.angle_gamma   90.00
#
_symmetry.space_group_name_H-M   'P 1'
#
loop_
_entity.id
_entity.type
_entity.pdbx_description
1 polymer ?
#
loop_
_entity_poly.entity_id
_entity_poly.type
_entity_poly.pdbx_seq_one_letter_code
_entity_poly.pdbx_strand_id
1 'polypeptide(L)'
;SPTHQTVTIEYAFYIDGKGRRKRPGFLIEWEGQPESFAFSYPYVLAFEPNFIEIRHMLTGALEQIISGIDIQSLSPALKNGTIRGAMTDASNDVYQVLFELKCLVQPQPKPAPSHLHTLAYRHQPTTEQQQPSYHTWHPSRNTHM
;
A
#
# COMPACT_ATOMS: atom_id res chain seq x y z
N SER A 1 -3.99 -20.84 -6.41
CA SER A 1 -3.19 -20.35 -7.56
C SER A 1 -2.67 -18.95 -7.27
N PRO A 2 -1.37 -18.67 -7.43
CA PRO A 2 -0.85 -17.32 -7.23
C PRO A 2 -1.51 -16.40 -8.27
N THR A 3 -2.04 -15.29 -7.79
CA THR A 3 -2.62 -14.24 -8.64
C THR A 3 -1.52 -13.22 -8.83
N HIS A 4 -1.02 -13.08 -10.05
CA HIS A 4 -0.04 -12.07 -10.37
C HIS A 4 -0.78 -10.74 -10.56
N GLN A 5 -0.16 -9.66 -10.13
CA GLN A 5 -0.68 -8.31 -10.34
C GLN A 5 0.20 -7.64 -11.37
N THR A 6 -0.42 -7.01 -12.35
CA THR A 6 0.28 -6.20 -13.35
C THR A 6 0.03 -4.75 -13.01
N VAL A 7 1.12 -3.99 -12.90
CA VAL A 7 1.09 -2.55 -12.68
C VAL A 7 1.67 -1.90 -13.92
N THR A 8 0.88 -1.06 -14.58
CA THR A 8 1.35 -0.13 -15.60
C THR A 8 1.40 1.27 -15.00
N ILE A 9 2.05 2.19 -15.70
CA ILE A 9 2.14 3.61 -15.31
C ILE A 9 0.77 4.29 -15.20
N GLU A 10 -0.30 3.71 -15.77
CA GLU A 10 -1.66 4.29 -15.73
C GLU A 10 -2.62 3.48 -14.86
N TYR A 11 -2.47 2.14 -14.80
CA TYR A 11 -3.47 1.28 -14.16
C TYR A 11 -2.86 0.08 -13.41
N ALA A 12 -3.61 -0.45 -12.45
CA ALA A 12 -3.35 -1.78 -11.89
C ALA A 12 -4.61 -2.67 -11.87
N PHE A 13 -4.43 -3.94 -12.24
CA PHE A 13 -5.48 -4.95 -12.21
C PHE A 13 -4.92 -6.36 -11.94
N TYR A 14 -5.81 -7.27 -11.53
CA TYR A 14 -5.45 -8.65 -11.25
C TYR A 14 -5.47 -9.52 -12.50
N ILE A 15 -4.42 -10.32 -12.69
CA ILE A 15 -4.37 -11.36 -13.72
C ILE A 15 -4.24 -12.76 -13.11
N ASP A 16 -4.74 -13.77 -13.80
CA ASP A 16 -4.46 -15.17 -13.48
C ASP A 16 -3.07 -15.60 -14.02
N GLY A 17 -2.65 -16.83 -13.70
CA GLY A 17 -1.38 -17.38 -14.20
C GLY A 17 -1.32 -17.58 -15.72
N LYS A 18 -2.42 -17.32 -16.45
CA LYS A 18 -2.49 -17.33 -17.91
C LYS A 18 -2.56 -15.91 -18.50
N GLY A 19 -2.36 -14.87 -17.68
CA GLY A 19 -2.40 -13.46 -18.10
C GLY A 19 -3.81 -12.90 -18.32
N ARG A 20 -4.87 -13.62 -17.94
CA ARG A 20 -6.26 -13.17 -18.14
C ARG A 20 -6.71 -12.34 -16.94
N ARG A 21 -7.46 -11.26 -17.19
CA ARG A 21 -8.02 -10.42 -16.12
C ARG A 21 -8.91 -11.26 -15.20
N LYS A 22 -8.55 -11.31 -13.91
CA LYS A 22 -9.25 -12.12 -12.89
C LYS A 22 -10.42 -11.36 -12.25
N ARG A 23 -10.34 -10.03 -12.19
CA ARG A 23 -11.37 -9.15 -11.61
C ARG A 23 -11.74 -8.04 -12.59
N PRO A 24 -12.73 -8.25 -13.48
CA PRO A 24 -13.09 -7.29 -14.53
C PRO A 24 -13.58 -5.94 -14.00
N GLY A 25 -14.28 -5.91 -12.86
CA GLY A 25 -14.76 -4.67 -12.24
C GLY A 25 -13.76 -4.00 -11.30
N PHE A 26 -12.55 -4.56 -11.14
CA PHE A 26 -11.51 -3.97 -10.30
C PHE A 26 -10.47 -3.29 -11.18
N LEU A 27 -10.24 -2.01 -10.92
CA LEU A 27 -9.22 -1.19 -11.56
C LEU A 27 -8.73 -0.18 -10.54
N ILE A 28 -7.41 -0.05 -10.40
CA ILE A 28 -6.81 1.14 -9.79
C ILE A 28 -6.39 2.03 -10.95
N GLU A 29 -6.88 3.26 -10.95
CA GLU A 29 -6.41 4.36 -11.80
C GLU A 29 -5.55 5.24 -10.90
N TRP A 30 -4.29 5.45 -11.25
CA TRP A 30 -3.39 6.29 -10.46
C TRP A 30 -3.76 7.77 -10.62
N GLU A 31 -3.61 8.57 -9.56
CA GLU A 31 -3.87 10.02 -9.64
C GLU A 31 -2.73 10.74 -10.40
N GLY A 32 -1.52 10.17 -10.36
CA GLY A 32 -0.32 10.71 -11.02
C GLY A 32 0.22 9.84 -12.15
N GLN A 33 1.48 10.08 -12.50
CA GLN A 33 2.26 9.25 -13.42
C GLN A 33 3.43 8.61 -12.65
N PRO A 34 3.21 7.50 -11.94
CA PRO A 34 4.24 6.93 -11.09
C PRO A 34 5.40 6.39 -11.93
N GLU A 35 6.63 6.68 -11.49
CA GLU A 35 7.86 6.21 -12.10
C GLU A 35 8.28 4.84 -11.55
N SER A 36 7.88 4.53 -10.32
CA SER A 36 8.20 3.26 -9.68
C SER A 36 7.15 2.83 -8.66
N PHE A 37 7.20 1.56 -8.26
CA PHE A 37 6.26 0.97 -7.33
C PHE A 37 6.97 0.15 -6.26
N ALA A 38 6.38 0.10 -5.07
CA ALA A 38 6.78 -0.82 -4.01
C ALA A 38 5.55 -1.53 -3.42
N PHE A 39 5.78 -2.72 -2.87
CA PHE A 39 4.71 -3.55 -2.33
C PHE A 39 4.94 -3.84 -0.85
N SER A 40 3.92 -3.60 -0.04
CA SER A 40 3.89 -3.98 1.37
C SER A 40 2.48 -4.42 1.70
N TYR A 41 2.22 -5.73 1.56
CA TYR A 41 0.86 -6.27 1.62
C TYR A 41 0.09 -5.79 2.87
N PRO A 42 -1.16 -5.34 2.72
CA PRO A 42 -1.98 -5.35 1.50
C PRO A 42 -1.89 -4.06 0.67
N TYR A 43 -0.81 -3.29 0.76
CA TYR A 43 -0.65 -2.00 0.11
C TYR A 43 0.31 -2.02 -1.07
N VAL A 44 -0.01 -1.21 -2.07
CA VAL A 44 0.87 -0.82 -3.17
C VAL A 44 1.15 0.67 -3.02
N LEU A 45 2.42 1.03 -3.17
CA LEU A 45 2.88 2.42 -3.13
C LEU A 45 3.36 2.78 -4.53
N ALA A 46 2.80 3.85 -5.08
CA ALA A 46 3.17 4.40 -6.37
C ALA A 46 3.96 5.69 -6.15
N PHE A 47 5.20 5.73 -6.64
CA PHE A 47 6.12 6.84 -6.45
C PHE A 47 6.11 7.72 -7.68
N GLU A 48 5.63 8.95 -7.51
CA GLU A 48 5.71 10.06 -8.46
C GLU A 48 6.69 11.11 -7.88
N PRO A 49 7.38 11.91 -8.71
CA PRO A 49 8.38 12.88 -8.23
C PRO A 49 7.91 13.82 -7.10
N ASN A 50 6.62 14.13 -7.02
CA ASN A 50 6.05 15.09 -6.08
C ASN A 50 5.21 14.42 -4.97
N PHE A 51 4.82 13.15 -5.14
CA PHE A 51 4.10 12.43 -4.11
C PHE A 51 4.19 10.90 -4.20
N ILE A 52 3.94 10.26 -3.06
CA ILE A 52 3.74 8.82 -2.95
C ILE A 52 2.26 8.56 -2.74
N GLU A 53 1.64 7.85 -3.66
CA GLU A 53 0.25 7.41 -3.58
C GLU A 53 0.18 6.01 -2.97
N ILE A 54 -0.53 5.85 -1.85
CA ILE A 54 -0.66 4.58 -1.15
C ILE A 54 -2.08 4.05 -1.32
N ARG A 55 -2.22 2.89 -1.97
CA ARG A 55 -3.51 2.25 -2.19
C ARG A 55 -3.61 0.88 -1.54
N HIS A 56 -4.79 0.57 -1.02
CA HIS A 56 -5.11 -0.78 -0.55
C HIS A 56 -5.42 -1.70 -1.73
N MET A 57 -4.59 -2.72 -1.94
CA MET A 57 -4.58 -3.54 -3.15
C MET A 57 -5.88 -4.31 -3.35
N LEU A 58 -6.55 -4.72 -2.27
CA LEU A 58 -7.76 -5.55 -2.39
C LEU A 58 -9.01 -4.73 -2.72
N THR A 59 -9.07 -3.48 -2.26
CA THR A 59 -10.25 -2.59 -2.39
C THR A 59 -10.06 -1.51 -3.44
N GLY A 60 -8.81 -1.19 -3.80
CA GLY A 60 -8.45 -0.10 -4.69
C GLY A 60 -8.54 1.28 -4.03
N ALA A 61 -8.84 1.34 -2.73
CA ALA A 61 -9.01 2.58 -2.00
C ALA A 61 -7.68 3.34 -1.91
N LEU A 62 -7.74 4.66 -2.12
CA LEU A 62 -6.65 5.58 -1.80
C LEU A 62 -6.62 5.76 -0.27
N GLU A 63 -5.57 5.27 0.36
CA GLU A 63 -5.41 5.31 1.82
C GLU A 63 -4.67 6.55 2.27
N GLN A 64 -3.65 6.97 1.51
CA GLN A 64 -2.81 8.11 1.85
C GLN A 64 -2.09 8.68 0.63
N ILE A 65 -1.82 9.99 0.67
CA ILE A 65 -0.84 10.68 -0.18
C ILE A 65 0.24 11.25 0.72
N ILE A 66 1.51 11.02 0.36
CA ILE A 66 2.67 11.64 1.02
C ILE A 66 3.35 12.55 0.03
N SER A 67 3.28 13.86 0.24
CA SER A 67 3.91 14.86 -0.63
C SER A 67 5.40 15.03 -0.35
N GLY A 68 6.15 15.42 -1.38
CA GLY A 68 7.58 15.70 -1.35
C GLY A 68 8.04 16.30 -2.67
N ILE A 69 9.36 16.40 -2.86
CA ILE A 69 9.98 16.89 -4.10
C ILE A 69 11.11 15.93 -4.46
N ASP A 70 11.27 15.64 -5.75
CA ASP A 70 12.25 14.69 -6.30
C ASP A 70 12.24 13.33 -5.60
N ILE A 71 11.04 12.82 -5.30
CA ILE A 71 10.88 11.56 -4.58
C ILE A 71 11.32 10.40 -5.47
N GLN A 72 12.21 9.55 -4.94
CA GLN A 72 12.66 8.33 -5.62
C GLN A 72 12.59 7.12 -4.69
N SER A 73 12.08 6.00 -5.22
CA SER A 73 12.14 4.71 -4.53
C SER A 73 13.55 4.13 -4.64
N LEU A 74 14.12 3.71 -3.52
CA LEU A 74 15.47 3.12 -3.48
C LEU A 74 15.47 1.59 -3.45
N SER A 75 14.31 0.95 -3.19
CA SER A 75 14.17 -0.50 -3.23
C SER A 75 12.71 -0.94 -3.23
N PRO A 76 12.35 -2.05 -3.90
CA PRO A 76 10.97 -2.54 -4.01
C PRO A 76 10.39 -3.19 -2.73
N ALA A 77 10.86 -2.77 -1.54
CA ALA A 77 10.64 -3.30 -0.18
C ALA A 77 11.68 -4.34 0.30
N LEU A 78 12.19 -4.13 1.51
CA LEU A 78 13.14 -5.02 2.19
C LEU A 78 12.41 -6.13 2.97
N LYS A 79 13.14 -7.14 3.45
CA LYS A 79 12.64 -8.37 4.15
C LYS A 79 11.83 -8.15 5.44
N ASN A 80 11.40 -6.93 5.74
CA ASN A 80 10.63 -6.54 6.93
C ASN A 80 9.45 -5.61 6.61
N GLY A 81 9.06 -5.47 5.34
CA GLY A 81 7.98 -4.56 4.93
C GLY A 81 8.33 -3.08 5.03
N THR A 82 9.61 -2.75 5.24
CA THR A 82 10.13 -1.37 5.17
C THR A 82 10.40 -1.01 3.72
N ILE A 83 9.90 0.14 3.31
CA ILE A 83 10.16 0.75 2.01
C ILE A 83 11.05 1.96 2.23
N ARG A 84 12.07 2.14 1.40
CA ARG A 84 13.03 3.25 1.51
C ARG A 84 12.98 4.10 0.26
N GLY A 85 13.16 5.40 0.45
CA GLY A 85 13.28 6.34 -0.64
C GLY A 85 14.18 7.51 -0.28
N ALA A 86 14.40 8.36 -1.27
CA ALA A 86 15.03 9.67 -1.14
C ALA A 86 14.05 10.75 -1.57
N MET A 87 14.16 11.95 -1.02
CA MET A 87 13.47 13.15 -1.47
C MET A 87 14.28 14.39 -1.10
N THR A 88 14.02 15.50 -1.76
CA THR A 88 14.58 16.81 -1.43
C THR A 88 14.20 17.21 0.00
N ASP A 89 15.15 17.73 0.77
CA ASP A 89 14.91 18.15 2.15
C ASP A 89 14.01 19.40 2.18
N ALA A 90 12.91 19.32 2.92
CA ALA A 90 11.93 20.41 2.99
C ALA A 90 12.45 21.70 3.63
N SER A 91 13.55 21.65 4.39
CA SER A 91 14.20 22.80 5.00
C SER A 91 15.36 23.35 4.17
N ASN A 92 15.87 22.58 3.21
CA ASN A 92 16.98 22.97 2.35
C ASN A 92 16.97 22.16 1.04
N ASP A 93 16.60 22.82 -0.05
CA ASP A 93 16.45 22.22 -1.38
C ASP A 93 17.76 21.74 -2.03
N VAL A 94 18.92 22.09 -1.45
CA VAL A 94 20.23 21.60 -1.89
C VAL A 94 20.48 20.17 -1.41
N TYR A 95 19.86 19.76 -0.30
CA TYR A 95 20.09 18.45 0.30
C TYR A 95 19.00 17.44 -0.06
N GLN A 96 19.42 16.18 -0.16
CA GLN A 96 18.53 15.03 -0.26
C GLN A 96 18.49 14.30 1.09
N VAL A 97 17.31 13.88 1.52
CA VAL A 97 17.12 13.06 2.71
C VAL A 97 16.66 11.66 2.36
N LEU A 98 17.17 10.69 3.12
CA LEU A 98 16.67 9.33 3.09
C LEU A 98 15.50 9.19 4.06
N PHE A 99 14.43 8.56 3.60
CA PHE A 99 13.29 8.21 4.44
C PHE A 99 13.04 6.70 4.45
N GLU A 100 12.41 6.24 5.51
CA GLU A 100 11.82 4.91 5.60
C GLU A 100 10.32 5.03 5.83
N LEU A 101 9.54 4.25 5.09
CA LEU A 101 8.11 4.05 5.29
C LEU A 101 7.89 2.69 5.94
N LYS A 102 7.20 2.70 7.08
CA LYS A 102 6.77 1.51 7.82
C LYS A 102 5.26 1.54 8.04
N CYS A 103 4.61 0.41 7.77
CA CYS A 103 3.19 0.26 8.05
C CYS A 103 3.04 0.03 9.56
N LEU A 104 2.52 1.01 10.29
CA LEU A 104 2.41 0.92 11.76
C LEU A 104 1.23 0.06 12.22
N VAL A 105 0.27 -0.21 11.33
CA VAL A 105 -0.88 -1.06 11.61
C VAL A 105 -1.06 -2.01 10.42
N GLN A 106 -0.46 -3.20 10.52
CA GLN A 106 -0.77 -4.28 9.59
C GLN A 106 -2.20 -4.76 9.87
N PRO A 107 -3.07 -4.90 8.86
CA PRO A 107 -4.37 -5.53 9.06
C PRO A 107 -4.11 -6.95 9.56
N GLN A 108 -4.53 -7.22 10.80
CA GLN A 108 -4.46 -8.56 11.36
C GLN A 108 -5.23 -9.48 10.41
N PRO A 109 -4.67 -10.60 9.94
CA PRO A 109 -5.49 -11.63 9.35
C PRO A 109 -6.55 -11.97 10.41
N LYS A 110 -7.85 -11.84 10.07
CA LYS A 110 -8.92 -12.32 10.94
C LYS A 110 -8.49 -13.70 11.46
N PRO A 111 -8.31 -13.93 12.77
CA PRO A 111 -7.92 -15.24 13.25
C PRO A 111 -8.91 -16.23 12.66
N ALA A 112 -8.38 -17.29 12.02
CA ALA A 112 -9.22 -18.34 11.50
C ALA A 112 -10.16 -18.78 12.62
N PRO A 113 -11.49 -18.87 12.39
CA PRO A 113 -12.39 -19.33 13.43
C PRO A 113 -11.85 -20.64 13.95
N SER A 114 -11.48 -20.67 15.24
CA SER A 114 -11.03 -21.90 15.88
C SER A 114 -12.16 -22.91 15.72
N HIS A 115 -11.81 -24.13 15.28
CA HIS A 115 -12.77 -25.20 14.96
C HIS A 115 -13.67 -25.64 16.13
N LEU A 116 -13.61 -24.97 17.30
CA LEU A 116 -14.36 -25.28 18.50
C LEU A 116 -15.63 -24.42 18.70
N HIS A 117 -15.95 -23.47 17.82
CA HIS A 117 -17.13 -22.60 18.00
C HIS A 117 -18.12 -22.57 16.82
N THR A 118 -18.23 -23.69 16.08
CA THR A 118 -19.18 -23.84 14.95
C THR A 118 -20.66 -23.89 15.36
N LEU A 119 -21.01 -23.95 16.65
CA LEU A 119 -22.41 -24.10 17.08
C LEU A 119 -23.10 -22.84 17.62
N ALA A 120 -22.42 -21.69 17.73
CA ALA A 120 -23.07 -20.47 18.25
C ALA A 120 -23.38 -19.40 17.19
N TYR A 121 -22.90 -19.55 15.95
CA TYR A 121 -23.12 -18.57 14.87
C TYR A 121 -24.40 -18.83 14.06
N ARG A 122 -25.49 -19.19 14.75
CA ARG A 122 -26.82 -19.10 14.16
C ARG A 122 -27.59 -18.05 14.92
N HIS A 123 -27.87 -16.94 14.22
CA HIS A 123 -28.69 -15.80 14.62
C HIS A 123 -27.96 -14.65 15.33
N GLN A 124 -27.40 -13.73 14.54
CA GLN A 124 -27.47 -12.30 14.85
C GLN A 124 -27.82 -11.52 13.57
N PRO A 125 -28.81 -10.61 13.59
CA PRO A 125 -29.14 -9.76 12.46
C PRO A 125 -28.06 -8.69 12.27
N THR A 126 -27.71 -8.44 11.02
CA THR A 126 -26.78 -7.43 10.53
C THR A 126 -27.19 -6.02 10.91
N THR A 127 -26.45 -5.39 11.82
CA THR A 127 -26.17 -3.94 11.77
C THR A 127 -24.90 -3.66 12.57
N GLU A 128 -23.75 -3.63 11.91
CA GLU A 128 -22.56 -3.02 12.51
C GLU A 128 -21.95 -2.09 11.46
N GLN A 129 -22.11 -0.79 11.70
CA GLN A 129 -21.50 0.27 10.91
C GLN A 129 -19.98 0.15 11.08
N GLN A 130 -19.29 -0.23 9.99
CA GLN A 130 -17.84 -0.36 9.99
C GLN A 130 -17.23 1.05 10.01
N GLN A 131 -16.68 1.44 11.16
CA GLN A 131 -15.94 2.68 11.34
C GLN A 131 -14.59 2.58 10.58
N PRO A 132 -14.16 3.61 9.82
CA PRO A 132 -12.92 3.52 9.06
C PRO A 132 -11.72 3.58 10.01
N SER A 133 -10.97 2.48 10.07
CA SER A 133 -9.65 2.47 10.74
C SER A 133 -8.66 3.16 9.82
N TYR A 134 -8.36 4.44 10.11
CA TYR A 134 -7.33 5.17 9.39
C TYR A 134 -5.96 4.52 9.66
N HIS A 135 -5.34 3.97 8.63
CA HIS A 135 -3.96 3.48 8.67
C HIS A 135 -3.02 4.62 8.27
N THR A 136 -1.95 4.87 9.03
CA THR A 136 -1.04 5.99 8.78
C THR A 136 0.39 5.52 8.59
N TRP A 137 0.99 5.91 7.47
CA TRP A 137 2.42 5.79 7.22
C TRP A 137 3.12 7.07 7.65
N HIS A 138 4.24 6.93 8.35
CA HIS A 138 5.09 8.04 8.74
C HIS A 138 6.49 7.86 8.17
N PRO A 139 7.06 8.89 7.51
CA PRO A 139 8.47 8.90 7.19
C PRO A 139 9.27 9.07 8.48
N SER A 140 10.16 8.11 8.78
CA SER A 140 11.19 8.32 9.80
C SER A 140 12.45 8.87 9.13
N ARG A 141 12.95 10.03 9.57
CA ARG A 141 14.26 10.55 9.15
C ARG A 141 15.36 9.72 9.81
N ASN A 142 16.25 9.14 9.01
CA ASN A 142 17.54 8.67 9.50
C ASN A 142 18.56 9.80 9.34
N THR A 143 18.70 10.66 10.34
CA THR A 143 19.87 11.53 10.47
C THR A 143 21.04 10.66 10.92
N HIS A 144 21.83 10.16 9.97
CA HIS A 144 23.21 9.79 10.27
C HIS A 144 24.09 10.96 9.82
N MET A 145 24.73 11.60 10.80
CA MET A 145 25.83 12.55 10.61
C MET A 145 27.06 11.84 10.04
#